data_AF-A0A9D6CFN2-F1
#
_entry.id   AF-A0A9D6CFN2-F1
#
_cell.length_a   1.000
_cell.length_b   1.000
_cell.length_c   1.000
_cell.angle_alpha   90.00
_cell.angle_beta   90.00
_cell.angle_gamma   90.00
#
_symmetry.space_group_name_H-M   'P 1'
#
loop_
_entity.id
_entity.type
_entity.pdbx_description
1 polymer ?
#
loop_
_entity_poly.entity_id
_entity_poly.type
_entity_poly.pdbx_seq_one_letter_code
_entity_poly.pdbx_strand_id
1 'polypeptide(L)'
;MSINVFEDAINQIEFVRDECIEIFEALKKFCPADADENYPDTFRLIATPMFYSVWERCFTTCQAVSLRMIRDRTSKACDLPPSQRTAWLLRAPFYQSFCAQLKNNNFNLDPLKEAKKGQFAITAEFLSSLEQWASAPLDPACDADDVVMIFSNVNPDVVKVNSNAVGIDSDEDFKKLKFGRLHDLVGLRNSIGHGAIISAPSNDQFRDLWEFTEDLIKDYCATFVSWIRSQQSMIERG
;
A
#
# COMPACT_ATOMS: atom_id res chain seq x y z
N MET A 1 -26.39 -3.75 5.20
CA MET A 1 -24.93 -3.95 5.23
C MET A 1 -24.61 -4.46 6.62
N SER A 2 -24.07 -5.67 6.77
CA SER A 2 -23.95 -6.28 8.10
C SER A 2 -22.74 -5.71 8.84
N ILE A 3 -22.90 -5.54 10.16
CA ILE A 3 -21.83 -5.25 11.14
C ILE A 3 -20.58 -6.14 10.92
N ASN A 4 -20.77 -7.29 10.29
CA ASN A 4 -19.73 -8.26 9.95
C ASN A 4 -18.58 -7.71 9.10
N VAL A 5 -18.83 -6.81 8.13
CA VAL A 5 -17.76 -6.38 7.20
C VAL A 5 -16.68 -5.53 7.90
N PHE A 6 -17.09 -4.66 8.82
CA PHE A 6 -16.15 -3.82 9.59
C PHE A 6 -15.36 -4.68 10.58
N GLU A 7 -16.04 -5.59 11.26
CA GLU A 7 -15.42 -6.50 12.22
C GLU A 7 -14.45 -7.48 11.52
N ASP A 8 -14.84 -8.04 10.37
CA ASP A 8 -13.98 -8.91 9.54
C ASP A 8 -12.72 -8.16 9.06
N ALA A 9 -12.85 -6.87 8.73
CA ALA A 9 -11.73 -6.02 8.33
C ALA A 9 -10.78 -5.73 9.50
N ILE A 10 -11.33 -5.38 10.67
CA ILE A 10 -10.54 -5.16 11.90
C ILE A 10 -9.80 -6.44 12.29
N ASN A 11 -10.49 -7.58 12.32
CA ASN A 11 -9.90 -8.87 12.66
C ASN A 11 -8.75 -9.24 11.71
N GLN A 12 -8.88 -8.98 10.41
CA GLN A 12 -7.79 -9.20 9.45
C GLN A 12 -6.57 -8.31 9.71
N ILE A 13 -6.78 -7.03 10.07
CA ILE A 13 -5.69 -6.09 10.38
C ILE A 13 -5.01 -6.44 11.71
N GLU A 14 -5.77 -6.86 12.72
CA GLU A 14 -5.21 -7.31 13.99
C GLU A 14 -4.46 -8.63 13.85
N PHE A 15 -4.99 -9.57 13.05
CA PHE A 15 -4.30 -10.82 12.74
C PHE A 15 -2.96 -10.59 12.05
N VAL A 16 -2.90 -9.74 11.00
CA VAL A 16 -1.62 -9.47 10.32
C VAL A 16 -0.64 -8.71 11.22
N ARG A 17 -1.14 -7.80 12.09
CA ARG A 17 -0.30 -7.15 13.10
C ARG A 17 0.38 -8.21 13.96
N ASP A 18 -0.40 -9.13 14.51
CA ASP A 18 0.09 -10.14 15.45
C ASP A 18 1.08 -11.09 14.75
N GLU A 19 0.78 -11.56 13.54
CA GLU A 19 1.72 -12.34 12.72
C GLU A 19 3.04 -11.59 12.47
N CYS A 20 2.96 -10.30 12.12
CA CYS A 20 4.15 -9.49 11.87
C CYS A 20 4.99 -9.32 13.15
N ILE A 21 4.35 -9.10 14.31
CA ILE A 21 5.05 -8.97 15.60
C ILE A 21 5.66 -10.31 16.04
N GLU A 22 4.98 -11.43 15.81
CA GLU A 22 5.50 -12.76 16.09
C GLU A 22 6.81 -13.04 15.33
N ILE A 23 6.98 -12.49 14.12
CA ILE A 23 8.24 -12.61 13.38
C ILE A 23 9.38 -11.90 14.11
N PHE A 24 9.16 -10.69 14.65
CA PHE A 24 10.19 -10.02 15.46
C PHE A 24 10.50 -10.80 16.73
N GLU A 25 9.47 -11.26 17.45
CA GLU A 25 9.63 -12.14 18.61
C GLU A 25 10.47 -13.40 18.29
N ALA A 26 10.19 -14.04 17.15
CA ALA A 26 10.92 -15.21 16.69
C ALA A 26 12.38 -14.87 16.34
N LEU A 27 12.64 -13.74 15.70
CA LEU A 27 14.01 -13.29 15.39
C LEU A 27 14.81 -13.01 16.67
N LYS A 28 14.21 -12.37 17.69
CA LYS A 28 14.85 -12.14 19.02
C LYS A 28 15.21 -13.47 19.70
N LYS A 29 14.33 -14.47 19.61
CA LYS A 29 14.56 -15.80 20.19
C LYS A 29 15.61 -16.60 19.42
N PHE A 30 15.63 -16.44 18.09
CA PHE A 30 16.57 -17.15 17.22
C PHE A 30 18.02 -16.69 17.41
N CYS A 31 18.24 -15.38 17.54
CA CYS A 31 19.55 -14.81 17.81
C CYS A 31 19.44 -13.78 18.93
N PRO A 32 19.50 -14.21 20.22
CA PRO A 32 19.45 -13.28 21.34
C PRO A 32 20.67 -12.37 21.32
N ALA A 33 20.50 -11.13 21.74
CA ALA A 33 21.60 -10.19 21.89
C ALA A 33 22.60 -10.69 22.95
N ASP A 34 23.87 -10.33 22.77
CA ASP A 34 24.90 -10.60 23.79
C ASP A 34 24.75 -9.66 25.01
N ALA A 35 25.69 -9.76 25.95
CA ALA A 35 25.67 -8.98 27.19
C ALA A 35 25.72 -7.46 26.97
N ASP A 36 26.24 -7.01 25.83
CA ASP A 36 26.36 -5.62 25.44
C ASP A 36 25.25 -5.19 24.46
N GLU A 37 24.18 -5.99 24.36
CA GLU A 37 23.06 -5.81 23.42
C GLU A 37 23.48 -5.81 21.94
N ASN A 38 24.57 -6.53 21.61
CA ASN A 38 25.04 -6.65 20.24
C ASN A 38 24.52 -7.90 19.53
N TYR A 39 24.32 -7.74 18.22
CA TYR A 39 23.93 -8.79 17.30
C TYR A 39 25.06 -9.09 16.30
N PRO A 40 25.32 -10.37 15.97
CA PRO A 40 26.33 -10.74 14.97
C PRO A 40 26.05 -10.12 13.59
N ASP A 41 27.10 -9.74 12.87
CA ASP A 41 27.01 -9.14 11.52
C ASP A 41 26.18 -9.99 10.56
N THR A 42 26.41 -11.30 10.55
CA THR A 42 25.67 -12.23 9.69
C THR A 42 24.18 -12.20 10.00
N PHE A 43 23.80 -12.13 11.28
CA PHE A 43 22.40 -12.04 11.66
C PHE A 43 21.80 -10.68 11.24
N ARG A 44 22.54 -9.58 11.45
CA ARG A 44 22.11 -8.25 11.00
C ARG A 44 21.88 -8.19 9.48
N LEU A 45 22.75 -8.81 8.69
CA LEU A 45 22.60 -8.92 7.23
C LEU A 45 21.36 -9.72 6.81
N ILE A 46 21.00 -10.77 7.57
CA ILE A 46 19.83 -11.61 7.28
C ILE A 46 18.53 -10.93 7.73
N ALA A 47 18.52 -10.35 8.93
CA ALA A 47 17.32 -9.82 9.56
C ALA A 47 16.88 -8.48 8.96
N THR A 48 17.78 -7.60 8.52
CA THR A 48 17.39 -6.29 7.94
C THR A 48 16.47 -6.41 6.71
N PRO A 49 16.74 -7.27 5.71
CA PRO A 49 15.77 -7.52 4.64
C PRO A 49 14.42 -8.05 5.13
N MET A 50 14.42 -8.86 6.21
CA MET A 50 13.18 -9.39 6.79
C MET A 50 12.33 -8.28 7.40
N PHE A 51 12.92 -7.29 8.09
CA PHE A 51 12.17 -6.14 8.62
C PHE A 51 11.36 -5.44 7.52
N TYR A 52 12.00 -5.20 6.38
CA TYR A 52 11.32 -4.61 5.23
C TYR A 52 10.20 -5.50 4.69
N SER A 53 10.42 -6.81 4.55
CA SER A 53 9.38 -7.74 4.09
C SER A 53 8.18 -7.79 5.04
N VAL A 54 8.41 -7.74 6.35
CA VAL A 54 7.33 -7.71 7.36
C VAL A 54 6.55 -6.39 7.27
N TRP A 55 7.25 -5.25 7.11
CA TRP A 55 6.61 -3.96 6.86
C TRP A 55 5.76 -3.97 5.58
N GLU A 56 6.31 -4.47 4.46
CA GLU A 56 5.59 -4.53 3.17
C GLU A 56 4.32 -5.39 3.27
N ARG A 57 4.37 -6.51 4.01
CA ARG A 57 3.18 -7.34 4.29
C ARG A 57 2.12 -6.58 5.08
N CYS A 58 2.52 -5.94 6.18
CA CYS A 58 1.63 -5.14 7.02
C CYS A 58 0.96 -4.01 6.21
N PHE A 59 1.77 -3.25 5.48
CA PHE A 59 1.32 -2.17 4.61
C PHE A 59 0.30 -2.68 3.58
N THR A 60 0.66 -3.70 2.81
CA THR A 60 -0.18 -4.23 1.72
C THR A 60 -1.51 -4.72 2.24
N THR A 61 -1.50 -5.45 3.36
CA THR A 61 -2.72 -6.01 3.95
C THR A 61 -3.65 -4.91 4.45
N CYS A 62 -3.14 -3.92 5.19
CA CYS A 62 -3.95 -2.81 5.69
C CYS A 62 -4.61 -2.03 4.55
N GLN A 63 -3.86 -1.77 3.47
CA GLN A 63 -4.35 -1.08 2.29
C GLN A 63 -5.41 -1.91 1.57
N ALA A 64 -5.12 -3.18 1.30
CA ALA A 64 -6.03 -4.07 0.57
C ALA A 64 -7.35 -4.31 1.31
N VAL A 65 -7.30 -4.54 2.63
CA VAL A 65 -8.50 -4.68 3.46
C VAL A 65 -9.36 -3.41 3.39
N SER A 66 -8.73 -2.25 3.48
CA SER A 66 -9.44 -0.96 3.40
C SER A 66 -10.04 -0.71 2.01
N LEU A 67 -9.30 -1.02 0.95
CA LEU A 67 -9.78 -0.94 -0.43
C LEU A 67 -10.94 -1.89 -0.67
N ARG A 68 -10.89 -3.12 -0.15
CA ARG A 68 -11.99 -4.09 -0.22
C ARG A 68 -13.25 -3.56 0.46
N MET A 69 -13.11 -2.98 1.65
CA MET A 69 -14.21 -2.32 2.35
C MET A 69 -14.80 -1.16 1.54
N ILE A 70 -13.95 -0.35 0.90
CA ILE A 70 -14.39 0.73 0.00
C ILE A 70 -15.14 0.17 -1.21
N ARG A 71 -14.63 -0.89 -1.84
CA ARG A 71 -15.28 -1.56 -2.97
C ARG A 71 -16.68 -2.04 -2.61
N ASP A 72 -16.78 -2.79 -1.52
CA ASP A 72 -18.00 -3.48 -1.11
C ASP A 72 -19.10 -2.51 -0.65
N ARG A 73 -18.73 -1.27 -0.26
CA ARG A 73 -19.69 -0.20 0.08
C ARG A 73 -20.05 0.73 -1.08
N THR A 74 -19.35 0.64 -2.21
CA THR A 74 -19.50 1.58 -3.32
C THR A 74 -20.57 1.12 -4.29
N SER A 75 -21.64 1.92 -4.42
CA SER A 75 -22.72 1.63 -5.38
C SER A 75 -22.30 1.95 -6.82
N LYS A 76 -21.62 3.07 -7.04
CA LYS A 76 -21.07 3.46 -8.34
C LYS A 76 -19.66 3.99 -8.17
N ALA A 77 -18.76 3.65 -9.09
CA ALA A 77 -17.40 4.15 -9.06
C ALA A 77 -17.33 5.69 -9.06
N CYS A 78 -18.31 6.38 -9.67
CA CYS A 78 -18.40 7.84 -9.66
C CYS A 78 -18.78 8.47 -8.31
N ASP A 79 -19.29 7.68 -7.37
CA ASP A 79 -19.61 8.15 -6.01
C ASP A 79 -18.36 8.29 -5.14
N LEU A 80 -17.24 7.69 -5.58
CA LEU A 80 -15.96 7.77 -4.88
C LEU A 80 -15.27 9.11 -5.11
N PRO A 81 -14.49 9.59 -4.10
CA PRO A 81 -13.57 10.69 -4.30
C PRO A 81 -12.60 10.41 -5.47
N PRO A 82 -12.14 11.45 -6.20
CA PRO A 82 -11.29 11.29 -7.37
C PRO A 82 -10.04 10.42 -7.14
N SER A 83 -9.40 10.53 -5.98
CA SER A 83 -8.21 9.74 -5.64
C SER A 83 -8.51 8.24 -5.54
N GLN A 84 -9.56 7.88 -4.81
CA GLN A 84 -9.98 6.49 -4.63
C GLN A 84 -10.38 5.89 -5.97
N ARG A 85 -11.21 6.62 -6.74
CA ARG A 85 -11.63 6.19 -8.08
C ARG A 85 -10.45 5.99 -9.03
N THR A 86 -9.42 6.85 -8.94
CA THR A 86 -8.22 6.74 -9.78
C THR A 86 -7.47 5.43 -9.51
N ALA A 87 -7.33 5.01 -8.25
CA ALA A 87 -6.64 3.77 -7.91
C ALA A 87 -7.30 2.54 -8.58
N TRP A 88 -8.63 2.48 -8.58
CA TRP A 88 -9.38 1.42 -9.27
C TRP A 88 -9.29 1.54 -10.79
N LEU A 89 -9.37 2.76 -11.34
CA LEU A 89 -9.28 2.98 -12.79
C LEU A 89 -7.93 2.49 -13.35
N LEU A 90 -6.83 2.70 -12.62
CA LEU A 90 -5.50 2.23 -13.03
C LEU A 90 -5.42 0.69 -13.19
N ARG A 91 -6.31 -0.05 -12.52
CA ARG A 91 -6.43 -1.51 -12.62
C ARG A 91 -7.49 -1.98 -13.59
N ALA A 92 -8.31 -1.07 -14.15
CA ALA A 92 -9.34 -1.45 -15.10
C ALA A 92 -8.74 -1.92 -16.44
N PRO A 93 -9.16 -3.09 -16.97
CA PRO A 93 -8.61 -3.62 -18.22
C PRO A 93 -8.75 -2.67 -19.42
N PHE A 94 -9.88 -1.95 -19.52
CA PHE A 94 -10.10 -1.00 -20.61
C PHE A 94 -9.14 0.20 -20.55
N TYR A 95 -8.77 0.66 -19.34
CA TYR A 95 -7.80 1.73 -19.17
C TYR A 95 -6.39 1.26 -19.58
N GLN A 96 -6.00 0.05 -19.16
CA GLN A 96 -4.72 -0.55 -19.55
C GLN A 96 -4.62 -0.76 -21.07
N SER A 97 -5.71 -1.24 -21.69
CA SER A 97 -5.83 -1.37 -23.14
C SER A 97 -5.70 -0.02 -23.84
N PHE A 98 -6.38 1.02 -23.37
CA PHE A 98 -6.25 2.38 -23.89
C PHE A 98 -4.81 2.89 -23.82
N CYS A 99 -4.12 2.73 -22.68
CA CYS A 99 -2.71 3.11 -22.56
C CYS A 99 -1.80 2.33 -23.52
N ALA A 100 -2.04 1.03 -23.71
CA ALA A 100 -1.29 0.20 -24.65
C ALA A 100 -1.52 0.65 -26.10
N GLN A 101 -2.77 0.93 -26.48
CA GLN A 101 -3.12 1.43 -27.81
C GLN A 101 -2.47 2.79 -28.08
N LEU A 102 -2.45 3.70 -27.10
CA LEU A 102 -1.78 5.00 -27.25
C LEU A 102 -0.27 4.85 -27.50
N LYS A 103 0.39 3.95 -26.74
CA LYS A 103 1.82 3.64 -26.90
C LYS A 103 2.12 3.00 -28.26
N ASN A 104 1.35 1.98 -28.64
CA ASN A 104 1.60 1.18 -29.84
C ASN A 104 1.39 1.96 -31.14
N ASN A 105 0.47 2.93 -31.14
CA ASN A 105 0.20 3.77 -32.32
C ASN A 105 1.17 4.96 -32.46
N ASN A 106 2.12 5.11 -31.53
CA ASN A 106 3.11 6.19 -31.49
C ASN A 106 2.46 7.55 -31.78
N PHE A 107 1.30 7.81 -31.16
CA PHE A 107 0.62 9.08 -31.33
C PHE A 107 1.53 10.19 -30.82
N ASN A 108 1.71 11.21 -31.64
CA ASN A 108 2.47 12.37 -31.23
C ASN A 108 1.60 13.14 -30.23
N LEU A 109 1.90 13.01 -28.94
CA LEU A 109 1.17 13.68 -27.86
C LEU A 109 1.53 15.17 -27.75
N ASP A 110 2.28 15.70 -28.71
CA ASP A 110 2.55 17.13 -28.85
C ASP A 110 1.22 17.88 -29.05
N PRO A 111 0.79 18.71 -28.07
CA PRO A 111 -0.49 19.41 -28.11
C PRO A 111 -0.59 20.42 -29.26
N LEU A 112 0.52 20.74 -29.94
CA LEU A 112 0.56 21.63 -31.10
C LEU A 112 0.31 20.90 -32.43
N LYS A 113 0.20 19.57 -32.44
CA LYS A 113 -0.04 18.79 -33.66
C LYS A 113 -1.48 18.31 -33.76
N GLU A 114 -1.98 18.24 -34.99
CA GLU A 114 -3.34 17.78 -35.27
C GLU A 114 -3.57 16.34 -34.78
N ALA A 115 -4.70 16.12 -34.11
CA ALA A 115 -5.12 14.80 -33.66
C ALA A 115 -5.33 13.88 -34.87
N LYS A 116 -4.72 12.69 -34.85
CA LYS A 116 -4.91 11.70 -35.92
C LYS A 116 -6.29 11.08 -35.84
N LYS A 117 -6.89 10.70 -36.98
CA LYS A 117 -8.20 10.01 -37.03
C LYS A 117 -8.27 8.78 -36.10
N GLY A 118 -7.19 8.00 -36.01
CA GLY A 118 -7.11 6.85 -35.10
C GLY A 118 -7.15 7.23 -33.61
N GLN A 119 -6.60 8.39 -33.24
CA GLN A 119 -6.61 8.90 -31.87
C GLN A 119 -8.04 9.27 -31.43
N PHE A 120 -8.83 9.87 -32.32
CA PHE A 120 -10.24 10.16 -32.06
C PHE A 120 -11.04 8.89 -31.78
N ALA A 121 -10.92 7.87 -32.64
CA ALA A 121 -11.65 6.61 -32.48
C ALA A 121 -11.32 5.91 -31.15
N ILE A 122 -10.02 5.79 -30.83
CA ILE A 122 -9.54 5.18 -29.57
C ILE A 122 -10.02 5.96 -28.35
N THR A 123 -10.00 7.30 -28.42
CA THR A 123 -10.46 8.15 -27.30
C THR A 123 -11.98 8.07 -27.12
N ALA A 124 -12.75 7.99 -28.21
CA ALA A 124 -14.20 7.85 -28.14
C ALA A 124 -14.62 6.50 -27.52
N GLU A 125 -13.95 5.41 -27.91
CA GLU A 125 -14.15 4.08 -27.30
C GLU A 125 -13.79 4.07 -25.81
N PHE A 126 -12.66 4.70 -25.45
CA PHE A 126 -12.26 4.88 -24.07
C PHE A 126 -13.29 5.66 -23.26
N LEU A 127 -13.81 6.78 -23.78
CA LEU A 127 -14.82 7.59 -23.10
C LEU A 127 -16.10 6.79 -22.84
N SER A 128 -16.59 6.04 -23.83
CA SER A 128 -17.77 5.18 -23.64
C SER A 128 -17.55 4.13 -22.56
N SER A 129 -16.37 3.49 -22.55
CA SER A 129 -16.00 2.50 -21.52
C SER A 129 -15.87 3.14 -20.14
N LEU A 130 -15.32 4.34 -20.07
CA LEU A 130 -15.14 5.09 -18.83
C LEU A 130 -16.48 5.51 -18.22
N GLU A 131 -17.44 5.98 -19.02
CA GLU A 131 -18.78 6.35 -18.57
C GLU A 131 -19.55 5.13 -18.05
N GLN A 132 -19.46 4.00 -18.77
CA GLN A 132 -20.06 2.75 -18.33
C GLN A 132 -19.44 2.27 -17.01
N TRP A 133 -18.11 2.27 -16.91
CA TRP A 133 -17.41 1.89 -15.69
C TRP A 133 -17.74 2.83 -14.53
N ALA A 134 -17.78 4.14 -14.75
CA ALA A 134 -18.05 5.13 -13.73
C ALA A 134 -19.46 5.00 -13.13
N SER A 135 -20.44 4.56 -13.93
CA SER A 135 -21.83 4.38 -13.51
C SER A 135 -22.14 3.02 -12.89
N ALA A 136 -21.17 2.10 -12.89
CA ALA A 136 -21.29 0.76 -12.33
C ALA A 136 -20.61 0.64 -10.95
N PRO A 137 -20.98 -0.35 -10.12
CA PRO A 137 -20.20 -0.73 -8.96
C PRO A 137 -18.76 -1.11 -9.35
N LEU A 138 -17.84 -1.02 -8.40
CA LEU A 138 -16.49 -1.53 -8.58
C LEU A 138 -16.52 -3.05 -8.77
N ASP A 139 -15.64 -3.57 -9.63
CA ASP A 139 -15.61 -4.99 -10.00
C ASP A 139 -15.29 -5.88 -8.79
N PRO A 140 -16.20 -6.76 -8.34
CA PRO A 140 -15.96 -7.66 -7.20
C PRO A 140 -14.89 -8.72 -7.50
N ALA A 141 -14.60 -8.99 -8.78
CA ALA A 141 -13.55 -9.93 -9.20
C ALA A 141 -12.15 -9.29 -9.20
N CYS A 142 -12.05 -7.97 -9.12
CA CYS A 142 -10.77 -7.28 -8.97
C CYS A 142 -10.24 -7.49 -7.54
N ASP A 143 -9.06 -8.10 -7.43
CA ASP A 143 -8.39 -8.26 -6.16
C ASP A 143 -7.94 -6.90 -5.62
N ALA A 144 -8.23 -6.63 -4.34
CA ALA A 144 -7.83 -5.39 -3.71
C ALA A 144 -6.30 -5.31 -3.52
N ASP A 145 -5.63 -6.47 -3.40
CA ASP A 145 -4.17 -6.56 -3.33
C ASP A 145 -3.54 -5.99 -4.61
N ASP A 146 -4.14 -6.25 -5.77
CA ASP A 146 -3.70 -5.70 -7.06
C ASP A 146 -3.88 -4.18 -7.13
N VAL A 147 -4.81 -3.59 -6.38
CA VAL A 147 -5.03 -2.14 -6.37
C VAL A 147 -3.95 -1.42 -5.56
N VAL A 148 -3.35 -2.08 -4.58
CA VAL A 148 -2.24 -1.52 -3.79
C VAL A 148 -1.07 -1.20 -4.72
N MET A 149 -0.54 0.02 -4.60
CA MET A 149 0.56 0.51 -5.43
C MET A 149 1.86 0.37 -4.66
N ILE A 150 2.77 -0.53 -5.06
CA ILE A 150 4.04 -0.77 -4.34
C ILE A 150 5.24 -0.08 -5.02
N PHE A 151 5.15 0.27 -6.32
CA PHE A 151 6.19 0.96 -7.10
C PHE A 151 7.64 0.46 -6.82
N SER A 152 7.82 -0.85 -6.76
CA SER A 152 9.08 -1.56 -6.44
C SER A 152 9.56 -1.48 -4.98
N ASN A 153 9.21 -0.45 -4.21
CA ASN A 153 9.52 -0.35 -2.78
C ASN A 153 8.46 0.45 -2.02
N VAL A 154 8.04 0.00 -0.84
CA VAL A 154 7.15 0.76 0.04
C VAL A 154 7.94 1.80 0.83
N ASN A 155 8.12 2.97 0.21
CA ASN A 155 8.72 4.16 0.83
C ASN A 155 7.63 5.17 1.28
N PRO A 156 7.99 6.30 1.94
CA PRO A 156 7.01 7.28 2.41
C PRO A 156 6.11 7.86 1.31
N ASP A 157 6.62 8.05 0.09
CA ASP A 157 5.82 8.51 -1.05
C ASP A 157 4.78 7.47 -1.47
N VAL A 158 5.18 6.19 -1.47
CA VAL A 158 4.27 5.08 -1.72
C VAL A 158 3.18 5.01 -0.65
N VAL A 159 3.55 5.18 0.62
CA VAL A 159 2.58 5.25 1.72
C VAL A 159 1.58 6.38 1.50
N LYS A 160 2.06 7.57 1.14
CA LYS A 160 1.22 8.75 0.87
C LYS A 160 0.23 8.53 -0.27
N VAL A 161 0.69 7.92 -1.36
CA VAL A 161 -0.16 7.65 -2.53
C VAL A 161 -1.27 6.66 -2.16
N ASN A 162 -0.95 5.58 -1.45
CA ASN A 162 -1.95 4.58 -1.06
C ASN A 162 -2.89 5.10 0.04
N SER A 163 -2.39 5.86 1.02
CA SER A 163 -3.24 6.46 2.04
C SER A 163 -4.25 7.43 1.44
N ASN A 164 -3.87 8.15 0.38
CA ASN A 164 -4.77 9.02 -0.37
C ASN A 164 -5.80 8.23 -1.23
N ALA A 165 -5.38 7.08 -1.76
CA ALA A 165 -6.27 6.14 -2.46
C ALA A 165 -7.30 5.48 -1.53
N VAL A 166 -6.98 5.30 -0.25
CA VAL A 166 -7.91 4.84 0.79
C VAL A 166 -8.70 6.00 1.42
N GLY A 167 -8.13 7.21 1.43
CA GLY A 167 -8.70 8.39 2.09
C GLY A 167 -8.36 8.52 3.58
N ILE A 168 -7.48 7.66 4.10
CA ILE A 168 -6.98 7.74 5.49
C ILE A 168 -5.95 8.85 5.67
N ASP A 169 -5.39 9.41 4.59
CA ASP A 169 -4.45 10.54 4.65
C ASP A 169 -5.01 11.80 5.31
N SER A 170 -6.34 11.94 5.34
CA SER A 170 -7.04 13.02 6.03
C SER A 170 -7.16 12.82 7.55
N ASP A 171 -6.94 11.60 8.05
CA ASP A 171 -7.07 11.22 9.46
C ASP A 171 -5.94 11.82 10.32
N GLU A 172 -6.30 12.31 11.51
CA GLU A 172 -5.35 12.99 12.41
C GLU A 172 -4.36 12.04 13.06
N ASP A 173 -4.74 10.78 13.32
CA ASP A 173 -3.82 9.78 13.85
C ASP A 173 -2.85 9.31 12.76
N PHE A 174 -3.32 9.18 11.52
CA PHE A 174 -2.45 8.88 10.39
C PHE A 174 -1.37 9.94 10.16
N LYS A 175 -1.69 11.23 10.29
CA LYS A 175 -0.71 12.33 10.16
C LYS A 175 0.38 12.32 11.23
N LYS A 176 0.17 11.64 12.36
CA LYS A 176 1.17 11.51 13.45
C LYS A 176 2.17 10.40 13.19
N LEU A 177 1.88 9.49 12.25
CA LEU A 177 2.77 8.39 11.92
C LEU A 177 4.09 8.90 11.34
N LYS A 178 5.19 8.32 11.82
CA LYS A 178 6.54 8.71 11.42
C LYS A 178 7.10 7.68 10.45
N PHE A 179 7.30 8.09 9.19
CA PHE A 179 7.91 7.24 8.16
C PHE A 179 9.40 7.57 7.92
N GLY A 180 10.03 8.34 8.82
CA GLY A 180 11.35 8.94 8.58
C GLY A 180 12.48 7.95 8.31
N ARG A 181 12.44 6.75 8.91
CA ARG A 181 13.48 5.72 8.75
C ARG A 181 13.17 4.70 7.65
N LEU A 182 12.04 4.85 6.95
CA LEU A 182 11.62 3.93 5.90
C LEU A 182 12.56 3.98 4.69
N HIS A 183 13.08 5.17 4.34
CA HIS A 183 14.09 5.31 3.29
C HIS A 183 15.39 4.57 3.64
N ASP A 184 15.83 4.63 4.90
CA ASP A 184 17.03 3.94 5.36
C ASP A 184 16.85 2.43 5.30
N LEU A 185 15.70 1.93 5.78
CA LEU A 185 15.35 0.51 5.73
C LEU A 185 15.34 -0.03 4.29
N VAL A 186 14.67 0.68 3.37
CA VAL A 186 14.62 0.33 1.94
C VAL A 186 16.02 0.37 1.32
N GLY A 187 16.80 1.40 1.64
CA GLY A 187 18.17 1.57 1.16
C GLY A 187 19.06 0.39 1.55
N LEU A 188 19.07 0.04 2.84
CA LEU A 188 19.84 -1.09 3.35
C LEU A 188 19.38 -2.43 2.76
N ARG A 189 18.07 -2.67 2.68
CA ARG A 189 17.52 -3.88 2.05
C ARG A 189 18.00 -4.01 0.61
N ASN A 190 17.94 -2.94 -0.17
CA ASN A 190 18.38 -2.96 -1.57
C ASN A 190 19.89 -3.16 -1.69
N SER A 191 20.67 -2.48 -0.86
CA SER A 191 22.11 -2.64 -0.86
C SER A 191 22.57 -4.05 -0.46
N ILE A 192 21.92 -4.67 0.52
CA ILE A 192 22.16 -6.06 0.94
C ILE A 192 21.71 -7.02 -0.18
N GLY A 193 20.48 -6.86 -0.67
CA GLY A 193 19.87 -7.75 -1.67
C GLY A 193 20.60 -7.75 -3.02
N HIS A 194 21.19 -6.62 -3.41
CA HIS A 194 22.00 -6.52 -4.64
C HIS A 194 23.48 -6.88 -4.43
N GLY A 195 23.90 -7.27 -3.22
CA GLY A 195 25.30 -7.59 -2.91
C GLY A 195 26.24 -6.39 -2.98
N ALA A 196 25.71 -5.17 -2.99
CA ALA A 196 26.49 -3.93 -3.00
C ALA A 196 27.11 -3.63 -1.62
N ILE A 197 26.50 -4.14 -0.55
CA ILE A 197 27.01 -4.06 0.82
C ILE A 197 27.39 -5.47 1.29
N ILE A 198 28.67 -5.66 1.58
CA ILE A 198 29.21 -6.88 2.24
C ILE A 198 29.21 -6.70 3.77
N SER A 199 29.21 -5.45 4.25
CA SER A 199 29.31 -5.09 5.67
C SER A 199 27.93 -4.82 6.30
N ALA A 200 27.60 -5.49 7.39
CA ALA A 200 26.33 -5.30 8.10
C ALA A 200 26.08 -3.82 8.54
N PRO A 201 24.82 -3.35 8.60
CA PRO A 201 24.50 -2.05 9.22
C PRO A 201 24.95 -2.08 10.68
N SER A 202 25.50 -0.98 11.24
CA SER A 202 26.04 -0.96 12.63
C SER A 202 25.02 -1.46 13.66
N ASN A 203 25.48 -1.94 14.83
CA ASN A 203 24.56 -2.50 15.82
C ASN A 203 23.50 -1.49 16.27
N ASP A 204 23.90 -0.24 16.50
CA ASP A 204 22.98 0.86 16.84
C ASP A 204 21.96 1.10 15.73
N GLN A 205 22.39 1.16 14.47
CA GLN A 205 21.49 1.34 13.33
C GLN A 205 20.54 0.15 13.17
N PHE A 206 21.04 -1.07 13.37
CA PHE A 206 20.24 -2.29 13.29
C PHE A 206 19.14 -2.32 14.35
N ARG A 207 19.48 -2.03 15.61
CA ARG A 207 18.53 -1.98 16.72
C ARG A 207 17.49 -0.89 16.53
N ASP A 208 17.92 0.30 16.13
CA ASP A 208 17.01 1.40 15.89
C ASP A 208 16.06 1.09 14.72
N LEU A 209 16.53 0.44 13.64
CA LEU A 209 15.65 -0.02 12.55
C LEU A 209 14.69 -1.12 12.98
N TRP A 210 15.14 -2.00 13.87
CA TRP A 210 14.29 -3.02 14.47
C TRP A 210 13.14 -2.36 15.23
N GLU A 211 13.46 -1.55 16.23
CA GLU A 211 12.50 -0.86 17.10
C GLU A 211 11.55 -0.01 16.26
N PHE A 212 12.10 0.79 15.34
CA PHE A 212 11.32 1.59 14.40
C PHE A 212 10.31 0.77 13.61
N THR A 213 10.72 -0.37 13.04
CA THR A 213 9.83 -1.17 12.19
C THR A 213 8.75 -1.85 13.02
N GLU A 214 9.10 -2.34 14.20
CA GLU A 214 8.16 -2.97 15.14
C GLU A 214 7.08 -1.97 15.60
N ASP A 215 7.49 -0.76 15.98
CA ASP A 215 6.58 0.29 16.42
C ASP A 215 5.75 0.84 15.26
N LEU A 216 6.35 1.02 14.08
CA LEU A 216 5.63 1.44 12.89
C LEU A 216 4.48 0.48 12.55
N ILE A 217 4.70 -0.84 12.63
CA ILE A 217 3.64 -1.84 12.36
C ILE A 217 2.50 -1.71 13.37
N LYS A 218 2.81 -1.59 14.66
CA LYS A 218 1.81 -1.43 15.72
C LYS A 218 0.97 -0.18 15.50
N ASP A 219 1.65 0.96 15.30
CA ASP A 219 1.01 2.26 15.12
C ASP A 219 0.20 2.31 13.82
N TYR A 220 0.72 1.72 12.74
CA TYR A 220 0.04 1.67 11.44
C TYR A 220 -1.26 0.86 11.53
N CYS A 221 -1.19 -0.37 12.05
CA CYS A 221 -2.39 -1.20 12.22
C CYS A 221 -3.40 -0.55 13.18
N ALA A 222 -2.95 0.02 14.30
CA ALA A 222 -3.83 0.71 15.24
C ALA A 222 -4.54 1.90 14.60
N THR A 223 -3.84 2.67 13.77
CA THR A 223 -4.40 3.80 13.01
C THR A 223 -5.46 3.33 12.04
N PHE A 224 -5.21 2.24 11.29
CA PHE A 224 -6.19 1.68 10.37
C PHE A 224 -7.43 1.14 11.10
N VAL A 225 -7.27 0.45 12.22
CA VAL A 225 -8.40 -0.02 13.05
C VAL A 225 -9.22 1.17 13.56
N SER A 226 -8.58 2.22 14.07
CA SER A 226 -9.24 3.45 14.51
C SER A 226 -10.03 4.09 13.37
N TRP A 227 -9.41 4.21 12.19
CA TRP A 227 -10.04 4.75 11.00
C TRP A 227 -11.25 3.90 10.56
N ILE A 228 -11.15 2.56 10.51
CA ILE A 228 -12.27 1.68 10.15
C ILE A 228 -13.46 1.86 11.13
N ARG A 229 -13.19 1.95 12.43
CA ARG A 229 -14.22 2.21 13.44
C ARG A 229 -14.89 3.59 13.26
N SER A 230 -14.13 4.59 12.85
CA SER A 230 -14.68 5.91 12.54
C SER A 230 -15.59 5.87 11.30
N GLN A 231 -15.19 5.12 10.26
CA GLN A 231 -16.02 4.89 9.07
C GLN A 231 -17.33 4.17 9.42
N GLN A 232 -17.29 3.14 10.27
CA GLN A 232 -18.47 2.44 10.76
C GLN A 232 -19.43 3.41 11.48
N SER A 233 -18.89 4.20 12.40
CA SER A 233 -19.67 5.18 13.19
C SER A 233 -20.34 6.24 12.32
N MET A 234 -19.71 6.65 11.21
CA MET A 234 -20.30 7.59 10.26
C MET A 234 -21.50 7.00 9.51
N ILE A 235 -21.43 5.71 9.15
CA ILE A 235 -22.51 5.01 8.45
C ILE A 235 -23.69 4.75 9.39
N GLU A 236 -23.45 4.39 10.64
CA GLU A 236 -24.52 4.14 11.62
C GLU A 236 -25.32 5.41 11.98
N ARG A 237 -24.76 6.60 11.72
CA ARG A 237 -25.39 7.91 12.01
C ARG A 237 -26.09 8.54 10.80
N GLY A 238 -25.84 8.06 9.59
CA GLY A 238 -26.38 8.60 8.32
C GLY A 238 -27.59 7.82 7.84
#